data_AF-A0A965X3C1-F1
#
_entry.id   AF-A0A965X3C1-F1
#
_cell.length_a   1.000
_cell.length_b   1.000
_cell.length_c   1.000
_cell.angle_alpha   90.00
_cell.angle_beta   90.00
_cell.angle_gamma   90.00
#
_symmetry.space_group_name_H-M   'P 1'
#
loop_
_entity.id
_entity.type
_entity.pdbx_description
1 polymer ?
#
loop_
_entity_poly.entity_id
_entity_poly.type
_entity_poly.pdbx_seq_one_letter_code
_entity_poly.pdbx_strand_id
1 'polypeptide(L)'
;MTREGVMPMKKALAAVLVTLILVAVCGVSLFAVVGGSYTADFLKSLAERAEASGRDTIAVHFYRESLKYNPYSTDARLALVRMCIEQGELAQARELLKAGTAQSPNNLTFYTELSRVYVLEGRLFEAIELLDNLPDGYAAVRVSRMRPQVSLSPRGGVFEAPFYVRIETTEDCYFTLDGTTPQLSSQRYERPLELSPGTYTLSVVSLDESGLPSRVVTERYTVEKAQSASLILGVCPYCGQYITGPLPTGEKGVRNPETP
;
A
#
# COMPACT_ATOMS: atom_id res chain seq x y z
N MET A 1 -69.27 -5.11 34.23
CA MET A 1 -68.37 -4.16 33.53
C MET A 1 -68.19 -2.99 34.49
N THR A 2 -67.05 -2.59 35.03
CA THR A 2 -65.61 -2.81 34.79
C THR A 2 -64.93 -2.41 36.10
N ARG A 3 -64.04 -3.26 36.64
CA ARG A 3 -63.38 -3.03 37.93
C ARG A 3 -62.22 -2.05 37.69
N GLU A 4 -62.44 -0.75 37.87
CA GLU A 4 -61.37 0.26 37.81
C GLU A 4 -60.41 0.01 38.98
N GLY A 5 -59.27 -0.61 38.66
CA GLY A 5 -58.22 -0.90 39.61
C GLY A 5 -57.50 0.39 40.00
N VAL A 6 -57.97 1.05 41.04
CA VAL A 6 -57.25 2.16 41.69
C VAL A 6 -55.91 1.60 42.18
N MET A 7 -54.84 1.98 41.50
CA MET A 7 -53.48 1.56 41.86
C MET A 7 -53.16 2.11 43.26
N PRO A 8 -52.72 1.29 44.23
CA PRO A 8 -52.49 1.77 45.59
C PRO A 8 -51.42 2.86 45.58
N MET A 9 -51.69 3.98 46.26
CA MET A 9 -50.91 5.23 46.24
C MET A 9 -49.38 5.04 46.36
N LYS A 10 -48.93 4.01 47.09
CA LYS A 10 -47.51 3.63 47.21
C LYS A 10 -46.88 3.13 45.90
N LYS A 11 -47.63 2.40 45.05
CA LYS A 11 -47.19 1.93 43.72
C LYS A 11 -47.15 3.06 42.70
N ALA A 12 -48.10 4.01 42.77
CA ALA A 12 -48.10 5.20 41.93
C ALA A 12 -46.91 6.12 42.25
N LEU A 13 -46.62 6.34 43.54
CA LEU A 13 -45.46 7.10 43.99
C LEU A 13 -44.13 6.44 43.55
N ALA A 14 -44.03 5.12 43.67
CA ALA A 14 -42.87 4.37 43.21
C ALA A 14 -42.66 4.48 41.70
N ALA A 15 -43.74 4.45 40.90
CA ALA A 15 -43.66 4.60 39.45
C ALA A 15 -43.15 6.00 39.04
N VAL A 16 -43.62 7.07 39.70
CA VAL A 16 -43.16 8.45 39.44
C VAL A 16 -41.69 8.66 39.83
N LEU A 17 -41.25 8.06 40.94
CA LEU A 17 -39.85 8.12 41.36
C LEU A 17 -38.93 7.42 40.34
N VAL A 18 -39.34 6.25 39.85
CA VAL A 18 -38.57 5.48 38.85
C VAL A 18 -38.46 6.24 37.53
N THR A 19 -39.52 6.90 37.06
CA THR A 19 -39.45 7.70 35.83
C THR A 19 -38.57 8.93 35.98
N LEU A 20 -38.60 9.61 37.14
CA LEU A 20 -37.69 10.74 37.42
C LEU A 20 -36.22 10.29 37.46
N ILE A 21 -35.93 9.13 38.06
CA ILE A 21 -34.59 8.55 38.06
C ILE A 21 -34.17 8.21 36.63
N LEU A 22 -35.04 7.60 35.82
CA LEU A 22 -34.75 7.29 34.42
C LEU A 22 -34.49 8.55 33.59
N VAL A 23 -35.28 9.62 33.78
CA VAL A 23 -35.06 10.91 33.09
C VAL A 23 -33.76 11.57 33.54
N ALA A 24 -33.42 11.52 34.82
CA ALA A 24 -32.16 12.06 35.33
C ALA A 24 -30.96 11.25 34.80
N VAL A 25 -31.04 9.91 34.80
CA VAL A 25 -30.01 9.04 34.22
C VAL A 25 -29.88 9.28 32.72
N CYS A 26 -30.98 9.33 31.98
CA CYS A 26 -30.98 9.68 30.55
C CYS A 26 -30.41 11.08 30.31
N GLY A 27 -30.72 12.06 31.15
CA GLY A 27 -30.19 13.42 31.06
C GLY A 27 -28.68 13.49 31.31
N VAL A 28 -28.18 12.76 32.31
CA VAL A 28 -26.74 12.64 32.60
C VAL A 28 -26.02 11.88 31.49
N SER A 29 -26.60 10.79 30.99
CA SER A 29 -26.06 10.04 29.86
C SER A 29 -26.06 10.87 28.57
N LEU A 30 -27.12 11.64 28.30
CA LEU A 30 -27.19 12.53 27.16
C LEU A 30 -26.17 13.66 27.27
N PHE A 31 -26.02 14.27 28.45
CA PHE A 31 -25.00 15.29 28.69
C PHE A 31 -23.58 14.73 28.54
N ALA A 32 -23.32 13.51 29.01
CA ALA A 32 -22.02 12.86 28.82
C ALA A 32 -21.71 12.56 27.35
N VAL A 33 -22.69 12.06 26.59
CA VAL A 33 -22.53 11.69 25.17
C VAL A 33 -22.48 12.92 24.26
N VAL A 34 -23.37 13.89 24.47
CA VAL A 34 -23.50 15.09 23.64
C VAL A 34 -22.48 16.16 24.04
N GLY A 35 -22.22 16.32 25.34
CA GLY A 35 -21.22 17.26 25.85
C GLY A 35 -19.79 16.89 25.42
N GLY A 36 -19.46 15.60 25.40
CA GLY A 36 -18.16 15.11 24.93
C GLY A 36 -17.86 15.53 23.49
N SER A 37 -18.82 15.32 22.57
CA SER A 37 -18.67 15.70 21.16
C SER A 37 -18.48 17.21 20.97
N TYR A 38 -19.26 18.05 21.67
CA TYR A 38 -19.09 19.51 21.61
C TYR A 38 -17.73 19.96 22.15
N THR A 39 -17.26 19.37 23.25
CA THR A 39 -15.92 19.67 23.79
C THR A 39 -14.83 19.25 22.83
N ALA A 40 -14.98 18.10 22.15
CA ALA A 40 -14.04 17.63 21.16
C ALA A 40 -13.94 18.58 19.97
N ASP A 41 -15.07 19.05 19.43
CA ASP A 41 -15.10 19.97 18.30
C ASP A 41 -14.50 21.34 18.68
N PHE A 42 -14.80 21.84 19.87
CA PHE A 42 -14.18 23.07 20.38
C PHE A 42 -12.66 22.93 20.49
N LEU A 43 -12.16 21.83 21.07
CA LEU A 43 -10.73 21.55 21.17
C LEU A 43 -10.07 21.41 19.79
N LYS A 44 -10.74 20.76 18.84
CA LYS A 44 -10.28 20.65 17.45
C LYS A 44 -10.12 22.04 16.81
N SER A 45 -11.12 22.91 16.96
CA SER A 45 -11.03 24.28 16.42
C SER A 45 -9.95 25.14 17.09
N LEU A 46 -9.63 24.90 18.36
CA LEU A 46 -8.47 25.52 19.01
C LEU A 46 -7.15 25.00 18.42
N ALA A 47 -7.07 23.70 18.14
CA ALA A 47 -5.91 23.09 17.49
C ALA A 47 -5.66 23.69 16.10
N GLU A 48 -6.70 23.78 15.26
CA GLU A 48 -6.63 24.36 13.91
C GLU A 48 -6.13 25.82 13.93
N ARG A 49 -6.58 26.62 14.91
CA ARG A 49 -6.12 28.00 15.08
C ARG A 49 -4.66 28.07 15.55
N ALA A 50 -4.26 27.15 16.42
CA ALA A 50 -2.88 27.06 16.89
C ALA A 50 -1.95 26.66 15.74
N GLU A 51 -2.35 25.70 14.90
CA GLU A 51 -1.65 25.29 13.68
C GLU A 51 -1.51 26.46 12.70
N ALA A 52 -2.61 27.17 12.41
CA ALA A 52 -2.58 28.36 11.56
C ALA A 52 -1.69 29.49 12.11
N SER A 53 -1.39 29.47 13.41
CA SER A 53 -0.48 30.41 14.07
C SER A 53 0.96 29.88 14.17
N GLY A 54 1.28 28.73 13.59
CA GLY A 54 2.59 28.07 13.65
C GLY A 54 2.96 27.54 15.04
N ARG A 55 1.97 27.28 15.91
CA ARG A 55 2.17 26.80 17.29
C ARG A 55 1.91 25.29 17.37
N ASP A 56 2.76 24.52 16.70
CA ASP A 56 2.53 23.10 16.44
C ASP A 56 2.42 22.26 17.72
N THR A 57 3.23 22.55 18.72
CA THR A 57 3.17 21.83 20.02
C THR A 57 1.83 21.99 20.72
N ILE A 58 1.24 23.18 20.62
CA ILE A 58 -0.08 23.50 21.19
C ILE A 58 -1.18 22.83 20.37
N ALA A 59 -1.07 22.84 19.03
CA ALA A 59 -2.02 22.18 18.15
C ALA A 59 -2.05 20.66 18.37
N VAL A 60 -0.89 20.00 18.44
CA VAL A 60 -0.77 18.56 18.76
C VAL A 60 -1.45 18.24 20.09
N HIS A 61 -1.21 19.05 21.12
CA HIS A 61 -1.86 18.87 22.42
C HIS A 61 -3.38 18.93 22.30
N PHE A 62 -3.93 19.96 21.65
CA PHE A 62 -5.39 20.10 21.51
C PHE A 62 -6.03 19.02 20.62
N TYR A 63 -5.36 18.57 19.55
CA TYR A 63 -5.85 17.44 18.77
C TYR A 63 -5.89 16.14 19.59
N ARG A 64 -4.85 15.87 20.39
CA ARG A 64 -4.84 14.70 21.29
C ARG A 64 -5.96 14.78 22.31
N GLU A 65 -6.17 15.94 22.94
CA GLU A 65 -7.28 16.13 23.88
C GLU A 65 -8.64 15.97 23.18
N SER A 66 -8.82 16.55 21.99
CA SER A 66 -10.04 16.39 21.20
C SER A 66 -10.38 14.92 20.95
N LEU A 67 -9.39 14.11 20.56
CA LEU A 67 -9.56 12.68 20.31
C LEU A 67 -9.87 11.86 21.56
N LYS A 68 -9.55 12.35 22.77
CA LYS A 68 -10.00 11.69 24.01
C LYS A 68 -11.51 11.78 24.19
N TYR A 69 -12.10 12.92 23.82
CA TYR A 69 -13.55 13.16 23.94
C TYR A 69 -14.33 12.61 22.74
N ASN A 70 -13.78 12.72 21.53
CA ASN A 70 -14.35 12.11 20.33
C ASN A 70 -13.29 11.32 19.55
N PRO A 71 -13.10 10.03 19.88
CA PRO A 71 -12.15 9.18 19.19
C PRO A 71 -12.45 8.98 17.70
N TYR A 72 -13.70 9.12 17.27
CA TYR A 72 -14.14 8.87 15.89
C TYR A 72 -13.94 10.07 14.95
N SER A 73 -13.42 11.18 15.46
CA SER A 73 -13.14 12.38 14.66
C SER A 73 -12.03 12.12 13.64
N THR A 74 -12.43 11.88 12.39
CA THR A 74 -11.50 11.62 11.28
C THR A 74 -10.60 12.82 11.03
N ASP A 75 -11.16 14.02 10.98
CA ASP A 75 -10.40 15.25 10.68
C ASP A 75 -9.34 15.52 11.73
N ALA A 76 -9.69 15.42 13.02
CA ALA A 76 -8.76 15.63 14.12
C ALA A 76 -7.63 14.59 14.11
N ARG A 77 -7.97 13.32 13.79
CA ARG A 77 -6.97 12.25 13.67
C ARG A 77 -6.03 12.49 12.49
N LEU A 78 -6.54 12.80 11.31
CA LEU A 78 -5.72 13.02 10.13
C LEU A 78 -4.83 14.26 10.26
N ALA A 79 -5.35 15.34 10.87
CA ALA A 79 -4.54 16.51 11.18
C ALA A 79 -3.38 16.15 12.14
N LEU A 80 -3.67 15.42 13.22
CA LEU A 80 -2.62 14.96 14.14
C LEU A 80 -1.60 14.04 13.45
N VAL A 81 -2.05 13.13 12.58
CA VAL A 81 -1.18 12.26 11.78
C VAL A 81 -0.25 13.07 10.89
N ARG A 82 -0.77 14.08 10.18
CA ARG A 82 0.05 14.99 9.35
C ARG A 82 1.15 15.63 10.19
N MET A 83 0.79 16.19 11.35
CA MET A 83 1.75 16.82 12.25
C MET A 83 2.81 15.83 12.77
N CYS A 84 2.41 14.60 13.11
CA CYS A 84 3.36 13.56 13.49
C CYS A 84 4.33 13.21 12.34
N ILE A 85 3.85 13.14 11.09
CA ILE A 85 4.70 12.87 9.92
C ILE A 85 5.69 14.02 9.71
N GLU A 86 5.24 15.27 9.79
CA GLU A 86 6.11 16.46 9.66
C GLU A 86 7.19 16.52 10.75
N GLN A 87 6.87 16.05 11.95
CA GLN A 87 7.81 15.93 13.07
C GLN A 87 8.71 14.68 13.01
N GLY A 88 8.52 13.80 12.02
CA GLY A 88 9.25 12.53 11.89
C GLY A 88 8.82 11.45 12.89
N GLU A 89 7.74 11.67 13.65
CA GLU A 89 7.17 10.73 14.62
C GLU A 89 6.32 9.63 13.93
N LEU A 90 6.91 8.93 12.95
CA LEU A 90 6.20 7.97 12.09
C LEU A 90 5.52 6.84 12.87
N ALA A 91 6.14 6.37 13.95
CA ALA A 91 5.57 5.33 14.80
C ALA A 91 4.25 5.77 15.46
N GLN A 92 4.13 7.05 15.87
CA GLN A 92 2.90 7.57 16.45
C GLN A 92 1.82 7.74 15.36
N ALA A 93 2.20 8.27 14.19
CA ALA A 93 1.30 8.38 13.04
C ALA A 93 0.70 7.01 12.67
N ARG A 94 1.54 5.97 12.63
CA ARG A 94 1.12 4.59 12.34
C ARG A 94 0.08 4.10 13.33
N GLU A 95 0.30 4.26 14.63
CA GLU A 95 -0.64 3.78 15.65
C GLU A 95 -1.97 4.57 15.64
N LEU A 96 -1.92 5.88 15.39
CA LEU A 96 -3.12 6.70 15.21
C LEU A 96 -3.96 6.22 14.01
N LEU A 97 -3.31 5.89 12.89
CA LEU A 97 -3.96 5.41 11.68
C LEU A 97 -4.52 4.00 11.85
N LYS A 98 -3.82 3.09 12.53
CA LYS A 98 -4.34 1.76 12.90
C LYS A 98 -5.59 1.85 13.78
N ALA A 99 -5.59 2.76 14.76
CA ALA A 99 -6.80 3.02 15.53
C ALA A 99 -7.93 3.58 14.64
N GLY A 100 -7.58 4.37 13.63
CA GLY A 100 -8.49 4.86 12.60
C GLY A 100 -9.15 3.78 11.76
N THR A 101 -8.38 2.84 11.22
CA THR A 101 -8.91 1.73 10.42
C THR A 101 -9.82 0.83 11.25
N ALA A 102 -9.51 0.60 12.53
CA ALA A 102 -10.37 -0.17 13.44
C ALA A 102 -11.72 0.51 13.72
N GLN A 103 -11.73 1.84 13.86
CA GLN A 103 -12.95 2.59 14.19
C GLN A 103 -13.79 2.95 12.96
N SER A 104 -13.16 3.11 11.80
CA SER A 104 -13.84 3.45 10.55
C SER A 104 -13.27 2.63 9.40
N PRO A 105 -13.62 1.32 9.32
CA PRO A 105 -13.06 0.41 8.32
C PRO A 105 -13.32 0.81 6.87
N ASN A 106 -14.34 1.63 6.61
CA ASN A 106 -14.70 2.11 5.28
C ASN A 106 -13.99 3.42 4.88
N ASN A 107 -13.20 4.02 5.78
CA ASN A 107 -12.49 5.25 5.46
C ASN A 107 -11.18 4.94 4.72
N LEU A 108 -11.22 5.15 3.40
CA LEU A 108 -10.11 4.93 2.48
C LEU A 108 -8.82 5.66 2.89
N THR A 109 -8.94 6.89 3.39
CA THR A 109 -7.80 7.76 3.69
C THR A 109 -6.91 7.17 4.77
N PHE A 110 -7.47 6.44 5.74
CA PHE A 110 -6.65 5.79 6.75
C PHE A 110 -5.74 4.72 6.17
N TYR A 111 -6.17 3.96 5.16
CA TYR A 111 -5.33 2.93 4.54
C TYR A 111 -4.27 3.53 3.62
N THR A 112 -4.61 4.56 2.85
CA THR A 112 -3.65 5.22 1.96
C THR A 112 -2.56 5.95 2.76
N GLU A 113 -2.94 6.68 3.81
CA GLU A 113 -1.97 7.33 4.69
C GLU A 113 -1.15 6.30 5.50
N LEU A 114 -1.75 5.19 5.93
CA LEU A 114 -1.02 4.16 6.65
C LEU A 114 0.00 3.44 5.75
N SER A 115 -0.37 3.19 4.49
CA SER A 115 0.57 2.70 3.47
C SER A 115 1.74 3.66 3.31
N ARG A 116 1.45 4.97 3.15
CA ARG A 116 2.48 6.00 3.03
C ARG A 116 3.41 6.02 4.25
N VAL A 117 2.86 5.95 5.46
CA VAL A 117 3.66 5.90 6.70
C VAL A 117 4.55 4.66 6.74
N TYR A 118 4.03 3.48 6.36
CA TYR A 118 4.86 2.28 6.28
C TYR A 118 6.03 2.43 5.30
N VAL A 119 5.79 3.03 4.12
CA VAL A 119 6.85 3.29 3.14
C VAL A 119 7.88 4.28 3.68
N LEU A 120 7.44 5.35 4.36
CA LEU A 120 8.34 6.31 5.03
C LEU A 120 9.19 5.66 6.12
N GLU A 121 8.70 4.62 6.78
CA GLU A 121 9.46 3.83 7.75
C GLU A 121 10.40 2.80 7.11
N GLY A 122 10.39 2.65 5.78
CA GLY A 122 11.14 1.62 5.07
C GLY A 122 10.48 0.24 5.07
N ARG A 123 9.22 0.15 5.51
CA ARG A 123 8.44 -1.07 5.72
C ARG A 123 7.52 -1.38 4.54
N LEU A 124 8.11 -1.57 3.36
CA LEU A 124 7.36 -1.71 2.10
C LEU A 124 6.48 -2.97 2.10
N PHE A 125 6.98 -4.07 2.65
CA PHE A 125 6.22 -5.32 2.74
C PHE A 125 4.92 -5.15 3.53
N GLU A 126 4.97 -4.48 4.67
CA GLU A 126 3.79 -4.24 5.51
C GLU A 126 2.79 -3.29 4.85
N ALA A 127 3.27 -2.35 4.03
CA ALA A 127 2.40 -1.51 3.21
C ALA A 127 1.62 -2.35 2.18
N ILE A 128 2.30 -3.26 1.47
CA ILE A 128 1.68 -4.16 0.49
C ILE A 128 0.66 -5.08 1.19
N GLU A 129 1.07 -5.71 2.30
CA GLU A 129 0.24 -6.64 3.06
C GLU A 129 -1.04 -5.97 3.58
N LEU A 130 -0.94 -4.73 4.08
CA LEU A 130 -2.10 -3.94 4.49
C LEU A 130 -3.11 -3.77 3.36
N LEU A 131 -2.64 -3.41 2.16
CA LEU A 131 -3.51 -3.10 1.02
C LEU A 131 -4.03 -4.36 0.31
N ASP A 132 -3.37 -5.49 0.47
CA ASP A 132 -3.83 -6.80 -0.01
C ASP A 132 -4.93 -7.37 0.90
N ASN A 133 -4.89 -7.07 2.20
CA ASN A 133 -5.82 -7.56 3.22
C ASN A 133 -6.83 -6.51 3.68
N LEU A 134 -7.33 -5.68 2.77
CA LEU A 134 -8.36 -4.70 3.09
C LEU A 134 -9.70 -5.38 3.39
N PRO A 135 -10.50 -4.87 4.35
CA PRO A 135 -11.83 -5.39 4.59
C PRO A 135 -12.71 -5.23 3.34
N ASP A 136 -13.53 -6.24 3.06
CA ASP A 136 -14.45 -6.25 1.93
C ASP A 136 -15.36 -5.02 1.95
N GLY A 137 -15.38 -4.28 0.85
CA GLY A 137 -16.21 -3.09 0.73
C GLY A 137 -15.72 -2.09 -0.30
N TYR A 138 -16.35 -0.92 -0.27
CA TYR A 138 -16.08 0.17 -1.21
C TYR A 138 -14.63 0.67 -1.14
N ALA A 139 -14.01 0.64 0.04
CA ALA A 139 -12.62 1.05 0.24
C ALA A 139 -11.64 0.15 -0.53
N ALA A 140 -11.79 -1.18 -0.44
CA ALA A 140 -10.89 -2.14 -1.08
C ALA A 140 -10.86 -2.01 -2.61
N VAL A 141 -12.05 -1.85 -3.23
CA VAL A 141 -12.16 -1.64 -4.69
C VAL A 141 -11.49 -0.34 -5.11
N ARG A 142 -11.67 0.74 -4.34
CA ARG A 142 -11.07 2.04 -4.64
C ARG A 142 -9.55 2.03 -4.48
N VAL A 143 -9.02 1.50 -3.39
CA VAL A 143 -7.56 1.34 -3.23
C VAL A 143 -6.99 0.56 -4.41
N SER A 144 -7.59 -0.58 -4.74
CA SER A 144 -7.07 -1.47 -5.79
C SER A 144 -6.95 -0.78 -7.16
N ARG A 145 -7.83 0.19 -7.44
CA ARG A 145 -7.79 1.01 -8.68
C ARG A 145 -6.80 2.16 -8.61
N MET A 146 -6.48 2.65 -7.42
CA MET A 146 -5.48 3.70 -7.21
C MET A 146 -4.05 3.14 -7.25
N ARG A 147 -3.86 1.86 -6.89
CA ARG A 147 -2.55 1.22 -6.88
C ARG A 147 -1.93 1.21 -8.29
N PRO A 148 -0.63 1.52 -8.40
CA PRO A 148 0.11 1.39 -9.66
C PRO A 148 -0.04 0.00 -10.27
N GLN A 149 -0.03 -0.05 -11.60
CA GLN A 149 -0.08 -1.30 -12.35
C GLN A 149 1.33 -1.69 -12.82
N VAL A 150 1.58 -2.99 -12.80
CA VAL A 150 2.84 -3.60 -13.26
C VAL A 150 2.50 -4.76 -14.19
N SER A 151 3.11 -4.79 -15.35
CA SER A 151 3.09 -5.95 -16.26
C SER A 151 4.51 -6.38 -16.64
N LEU A 152 4.68 -7.69 -16.87
CA LEU A 152 5.94 -8.28 -17.31
C LEU A 152 5.80 -8.76 -18.76
N SER A 153 6.76 -8.39 -19.59
CA SER A 153 6.78 -8.70 -21.02
C SER A 153 8.15 -9.24 -21.46
N PRO A 154 8.23 -10.48 -21.97
CA PRO A 154 7.16 -11.49 -22.03
C PRO A 154 6.81 -12.07 -20.65
N ARG A 155 5.67 -12.77 -20.54
CA ARG A 155 5.26 -13.49 -19.31
C ARG A 155 6.19 -14.68 -19.03
N GLY A 156 6.09 -15.24 -17.82
CA GLY A 156 6.91 -16.36 -17.37
C GLY A 156 6.86 -17.57 -18.31
N GLY A 157 7.97 -18.29 -18.41
CA GLY A 157 8.15 -19.38 -19.36
C GLY A 157 9.59 -19.85 -19.51
N VAL A 158 9.81 -20.67 -20.54
CA VAL A 158 11.13 -21.17 -20.94
C VAL A 158 11.59 -20.41 -22.18
N PHE A 159 12.82 -19.89 -22.14
CA PHE A 159 13.40 -19.05 -23.18
C PHE A 159 14.86 -19.45 -23.44
N GLU A 160 15.42 -19.04 -24.57
CA GLU A 160 16.85 -19.23 -24.89
C GLU A 160 17.62 -17.92 -24.76
N ALA A 161 18.88 -17.98 -24.32
CA ALA A 161 19.75 -16.81 -24.20
C ALA A 161 20.23 -16.28 -25.58
N PRO A 162 20.43 -14.96 -25.75
CA PRO A 162 20.20 -13.88 -24.78
C PRO A 162 18.71 -13.56 -24.63
N PHE A 163 18.25 -13.43 -23.38
CA PHE A 163 16.85 -13.18 -23.05
C PHE A 163 16.70 -11.92 -22.20
N TYR A 164 15.71 -11.09 -22.54
CA TYR A 164 15.42 -9.83 -21.88
C TYR A 164 13.98 -9.79 -21.38
N VAL A 165 13.80 -9.40 -20.12
CA VAL A 165 12.47 -9.12 -19.55
C VAL A 165 12.30 -7.62 -19.38
N ARG A 166 11.18 -7.09 -19.89
CA ARG A 166 10.77 -5.70 -19.66
C ARG A 166 9.71 -5.65 -18.59
N ILE A 167 9.92 -4.77 -17.61
CA ILE A 167 8.90 -4.35 -16.65
C ILE A 167 8.22 -3.12 -17.23
N GLU A 168 6.90 -3.21 -17.39
CA GLU A 168 6.05 -2.13 -17.88
C GLU A 168 5.32 -1.51 -16.67
N THR A 169 5.66 -0.25 -16.37
CA THR A 169 5.03 0.54 -15.31
C THR A 169 5.24 2.03 -15.60
N THR A 170 4.43 2.89 -14.98
CA THR A 170 4.57 4.35 -15.07
C THR A 170 5.44 4.93 -13.96
N GLU A 171 5.63 4.18 -12.88
CA GLU A 171 6.25 4.64 -11.64
C GLU A 171 7.60 3.96 -11.39
N ASP A 172 8.27 4.37 -10.31
CA ASP A 172 9.47 3.70 -9.83
C ASP A 172 9.15 2.26 -9.40
N CYS A 173 10.01 1.31 -9.78
CA CYS A 173 9.83 -0.09 -9.42
C CYS A 173 11.09 -0.79 -8.95
N TYR A 174 10.87 -1.75 -8.05
CA TYR A 174 11.87 -2.55 -7.38
C TYR A 174 11.60 -4.03 -7.67
N PHE A 175 12.66 -4.80 -7.82
CA PHE A 175 12.56 -6.21 -8.17
C PHE A 175 13.59 -7.10 -7.46
N THR A 176 13.28 -8.39 -7.45
CA THR A 176 14.14 -9.49 -6.98
C THR A 176 14.07 -10.63 -7.99
N LEU A 177 15.09 -11.48 -8.04
CA LEU A 177 15.19 -12.59 -9.00
C LEU A 177 15.12 -13.98 -8.35
N ASP A 178 15.05 -14.02 -7.03
CA ASP A 178 14.98 -15.23 -6.19
C ASP A 178 13.55 -15.52 -5.68
N GLY A 179 12.58 -14.65 -6.01
CA GLY A 179 11.18 -14.74 -5.58
C GLY A 179 10.90 -14.13 -4.21
N THR A 180 11.88 -13.49 -3.58
CA THR A 180 11.64 -12.75 -2.32
C THR A 180 10.83 -11.48 -2.60
N THR A 181 9.98 -11.04 -1.66
CA THR A 181 9.22 -9.81 -1.88
C THR A 181 10.16 -8.60 -1.93
N PRO A 182 10.11 -7.76 -2.99
CA PRO A 182 10.99 -6.61 -3.09
C PRO A 182 10.77 -5.61 -1.95
N GLN A 183 11.86 -5.02 -1.49
CA GLN A 183 11.92 -3.97 -0.48
C GLN A 183 12.45 -2.66 -1.12
N LEU A 184 12.41 -1.55 -0.40
CA LEU A 184 13.04 -0.30 -0.89
C LEU A 184 14.56 -0.41 -1.07
N SER A 185 15.20 -1.39 -0.40
CA SER A 185 16.62 -1.71 -0.57
C SER A 185 16.90 -2.71 -1.70
N SER A 186 15.85 -3.23 -2.37
CA SER A 186 16.00 -4.12 -3.51
C SER A 186 16.49 -3.37 -4.75
N GLN A 187 16.79 -4.11 -5.81
CA GLN A 187 17.29 -3.51 -7.04
C GLN A 187 16.19 -2.68 -7.71
N ARG A 188 16.51 -1.43 -8.07
CA ARG A 188 15.63 -0.56 -8.85
C ARG A 188 15.73 -0.93 -10.33
N TYR A 189 14.59 -0.97 -11.00
CA TYR A 189 14.53 -1.21 -12.44
C TYR A 189 14.79 0.09 -13.21
N GLU A 190 15.83 0.10 -14.03
CA GLU A 190 16.22 1.26 -14.85
C GLU A 190 16.24 0.94 -16.35
N ARG A 191 16.44 -0.34 -16.70
CA ARG A 191 16.56 -0.82 -18.08
C ARG A 191 16.09 -2.29 -18.15
N PRO A 192 15.77 -2.80 -19.36
CA PRO A 192 15.39 -4.20 -19.53
C PRO A 192 16.38 -5.17 -18.87
N LEU A 193 15.83 -6.19 -18.19
CA LEU A 193 16.61 -7.16 -17.42
C LEU A 193 17.15 -8.24 -18.35
N GLU A 194 18.47 -8.30 -18.49
CA GLU A 194 19.14 -9.39 -19.19
C GLU A 194 19.29 -10.59 -18.24
N LEU A 195 18.68 -11.73 -18.61
CA LEU A 195 18.77 -12.96 -17.84
C LEU A 195 19.74 -13.94 -18.52
N SER A 196 20.77 -14.34 -17.79
CA SER A 196 21.71 -15.38 -18.21
C SER A 196 21.06 -16.77 -18.13
N PRO A 197 21.64 -17.82 -18.73
CA PRO A 197 21.14 -19.18 -18.56
C PRO A 197 20.99 -19.57 -17.08
N GLY A 198 19.80 -19.99 -16.68
CA GLY A 198 19.45 -20.24 -15.27
C GLY A 198 17.94 -20.23 -15.02
N THR A 199 17.55 -20.42 -13.76
CA THR A 199 16.15 -20.30 -13.32
C THR A 199 16.00 -19.11 -12.39
N TYR A 200 15.05 -18.24 -12.67
CA TYR A 200 14.76 -17.04 -11.92
C TYR A 200 13.29 -16.99 -11.54
N THR A 201 13.00 -16.44 -10.35
CA THR A 201 11.65 -16.07 -9.94
C THR A 201 11.65 -14.56 -9.79
N LEU A 202 11.17 -13.86 -10.81
CA LEU A 202 11.14 -12.40 -10.85
C LEU A 202 9.92 -11.91 -10.09
N SER A 203 10.13 -11.24 -8.95
CA SER A 203 9.09 -10.55 -8.21
C SER A 203 9.29 -9.04 -8.33
N VAL A 204 8.21 -8.31 -8.58
CA VAL A 204 8.24 -6.86 -8.87
C VAL A 204 7.16 -6.14 -8.10
N VAL A 205 7.51 -4.95 -7.59
CA VAL A 205 6.58 -3.97 -7.03
C VAL A 205 6.91 -2.59 -7.58
N SER A 206 5.90 -1.80 -7.93
CA SER A 206 6.06 -0.37 -8.20
C SER A 206 5.49 0.49 -7.08
N LEU A 207 5.98 1.71 -6.95
CA LEU A 207 5.61 2.67 -5.92
C LEU A 207 5.35 4.02 -6.57
N ASP A 208 4.15 4.58 -6.36
CA ASP A 208 3.86 5.94 -6.83
C ASP A 208 4.49 7.02 -5.93
N GLU A 209 4.45 8.26 -6.40
CA GLU A 209 4.92 9.44 -5.65
C GLU A 209 4.20 9.64 -4.30
N SER A 210 2.99 9.09 -4.14
CA SER A 210 2.21 9.20 -2.91
C SER A 210 2.62 8.19 -1.83
N GLY A 211 3.45 7.20 -2.18
CA GLY A 211 3.84 6.10 -1.30
C GLY A 211 2.83 4.94 -1.30
N LEU A 212 2.06 4.78 -2.39
CA LEU A 212 1.13 3.67 -2.59
C LEU A 212 1.78 2.59 -3.46
N PRO A 213 2.02 1.38 -2.94
CA PRO A 213 2.65 0.31 -3.68
C PRO A 213 1.66 -0.47 -4.57
N SER A 214 2.15 -1.01 -5.69
CA SER A 214 1.43 -1.98 -6.51
C SER A 214 1.20 -3.30 -5.75
N ARG A 215 0.43 -4.21 -6.35
CA ARG A 215 0.51 -5.63 -5.97
C ARG A 215 1.85 -6.20 -6.41
N VAL A 216 2.32 -7.21 -5.68
CA VAL A 216 3.54 -7.94 -6.09
C VAL A 216 3.18 -8.82 -7.28
N VAL A 217 3.85 -8.58 -8.40
CA VAL A 217 3.75 -9.43 -9.59
C VAL A 217 4.92 -10.39 -9.57
N THR A 218 4.66 -11.69 -9.64
CA THR A 218 5.70 -12.73 -9.62
C THR A 218 5.54 -13.64 -10.83
N GLU A 219 6.63 -13.81 -11.58
CA GLU A 219 6.71 -14.69 -12.75
C GLU A 219 8.00 -15.53 -12.70
N ARG A 220 7.93 -16.74 -13.25
CA ARG A 220 9.08 -17.66 -13.29
C ARG A 220 9.67 -17.72 -14.69
N TYR A 221 10.99 -17.58 -14.80
CA TYR A 221 11.73 -17.64 -16.04
C TYR A 221 12.78 -18.74 -15.97
N THR A 222 12.83 -19.59 -16.99
CA THR A 222 13.90 -20.57 -17.20
C THR A 222 14.60 -20.21 -18.50
N VAL A 223 15.85 -19.81 -18.42
CA VAL A 223 16.65 -19.44 -19.58
C VAL A 223 17.63 -20.56 -19.87
N GLU A 224 17.51 -21.16 -21.04
CA GLU A 224 18.40 -22.20 -21.54
C GLU A 224 19.51 -21.59 -22.38
N LYS A 225 20.65 -22.28 -22.45
CA LYS A 225 21.74 -21.88 -23.33
C LYS A 225 21.29 -22.16 -24.77
N ALA A 226 21.33 -21.14 -25.64
CA ALA A 226 21.03 -21.34 -27.05
C ALA A 226 21.89 -22.47 -27.62
N GLN A 227 21.24 -23.45 -28.26
CA GLN A 227 21.95 -24.45 -29.02
C GLN A 227 22.57 -23.76 -30.23
N SER A 228 23.89 -23.90 -30.37
CA SER A 228 24.61 -23.37 -31.52
C SER A 228 24.00 -23.99 -32.78
N ALA A 229 23.26 -23.19 -33.55
CA ALA A 229 22.86 -23.56 -34.89
C ALA A 229 24.14 -23.78 -35.69
N SER A 230 24.48 -25.04 -35.93
CA SER A 230 25.53 -25.41 -36.87
C SER A 230 24.99 -25.09 -38.26
N LEU A 231 25.55 -24.08 -38.92
CA LEU A 231 25.17 -23.80 -40.30
C LEU A 231 25.79 -24.87 -41.18
N ILE A 232 25.00 -25.47 -42.06
CA ILE A 232 25.53 -26.26 -43.17
C ILE A 232 26.19 -25.25 -44.13
N LEU A 233 27.52 -25.18 -44.10
CA LEU A 233 28.35 -24.33 -44.95
C LEU A 233 28.46 -24.88 -46.38
N GLY A 234 28.16 -26.17 -46.58
CA GLY A 234 28.14 -26.81 -47.89
C GLY A 234 27.95 -28.32 -47.79
N VAL A 235 27.76 -28.97 -48.93
CA VAL A 235 27.76 -30.44 -49.05
C VAL A 235 29.00 -30.82 -49.84
N CYS A 236 29.82 -31.74 -49.31
CA CYS A 236 30.97 -32.23 -50.05
C CYS A 236 30.50 -33.04 -51.28
N PRO A 237 30.82 -32.63 -52.52
CA PRO A 237 30.28 -33.24 -53.73
C PRO A 237 30.74 -34.69 -53.95
N TYR A 238 31.78 -35.16 -53.24
CA TYR A 238 32.33 -36.51 -53.39
C TYR A 238 31.83 -37.52 -52.35
N CYS A 239 31.40 -37.09 -51.16
CA CYS A 239 30.97 -38.01 -50.09
C CYS A 239 29.58 -37.71 -49.51
N GLY A 240 28.90 -36.65 -49.98
CA GLY A 240 27.55 -36.29 -49.54
C GLY A 240 27.45 -35.83 -48.08
N GLN A 241 28.58 -35.67 -47.37
CA GLN A 241 28.59 -35.18 -45.99
C GLN A 241 28.37 -33.67 -45.94
N TYR A 242 27.56 -33.26 -44.96
CA TYR A 242 27.34 -31.86 -44.63
C TYR A 242 28.58 -31.29 -43.92
N ILE A 243 29.13 -30.20 -44.47
CA ILE A 243 30.17 -29.41 -43.82
C ILE A 243 29.46 -28.42 -42.91
N THR A 244 29.60 -28.57 -41.60
CA THR A 244 29.04 -27.63 -40.63
C THR A 244 30.11 -26.70 -40.08
N GLY A 245 29.76 -25.44 -39.82
CA GLY A 245 30.64 -24.53 -39.08
C GLY A 245 29.86 -23.54 -38.21
N PRO A 246 30.56 -22.83 -37.30
CA PRO A 246 29.94 -21.85 -36.43
C PRO A 246 29.39 -20.67 -37.24
N LEU A 247 28.28 -20.09 -36.78
CA LEU A 247 27.74 -18.83 -37.31
C LEU A 247 28.85 -17.76 -37.34
N PRO A 248 29.07 -17.05 -38.46
CA PRO A 248 30.05 -15.98 -38.50
C PRO A 248 29.59 -14.87 -37.54
N THR A 249 30.34 -14.65 -36.46
CA THR A 249 30.20 -13.48 -35.60
C THR A 249 30.57 -12.26 -36.43
N GLY A 250 29.59 -11.40 -36.72
CA GLY A 250 29.77 -10.23 -37.55
C GLY A 250 30.66 -9.17 -36.89
N GLU A 251 31.98 -9.34 -36.98
CA GLU A 251 32.93 -8.24 -36.86
C GLU A 251 33.43 -7.87 -38.25
N LYS A 252 32.84 -6.78 -38.80
CA LYS A 252 33.38 -6.08 -39.95
C LYS A 252 34.71 -5.40 -39.56
N GLY A 253 35.80 -6.15 -39.60
CA GLY A 253 37.13 -5.58 -39.69
C GLY A 253 37.42 -5.19 -41.14
N VAL A 254 37.07 -3.96 -41.53
CA VAL A 254 37.57 -3.34 -42.77
C VAL A 254 39.07 -3.13 -42.58
N ARG A 255 39.89 -4.10 -43.03
CA ARG A 255 41.31 -3.85 -43.31
C ARG A 255 41.41 -3.40 -44.75
N ASN A 256 41.73 -2.12 -44.93
CA ASN A 256 42.16 -1.55 -46.19
C ASN A 256 43.51 -2.18 -46.57
N PRO A 257 43.65 -2.82 -47.75
CA PRO A 257 44.97 -3.07 -48.30
C PRO A 257 45.45 -1.79 -48.99
N GLU A 258 46.52 -1.21 -48.46
CA GLU A 258 47.42 -0.36 -49.22
C GLU A 258 47.91 -1.14 -50.46
N THR A 259 47.93 -0.47 -51.60
CA THR A 259 48.63 -0.91 -52.82
C THR A 259 49.36 0.27 -53.41
N PRO A 260 50.42 0.04 -54.21
CA PRO A 260 51.62 -0.74 -53.97
C PRO A 260 52.83 0.13 -53.64
#